data_AF-A0A976HAQ5-F1
#
_entry.id   AF-A0A976HAQ5-F1
#
_cell.length_a   1.000
_cell.length_b   1.000
_cell.length_c   1.000
_cell.angle_alpha   90.00
_cell.angle_beta   90.00
_cell.angle_gamma   90.00
#
_symmetry.space_group_name_H-M   'P 1'
#
loop_
_entity.id
_entity.type
_entity.pdbx_description
1 polymer ?
#
loop_
_entity_poly.entity_id
_entity_poly.type
_entity_poly.pdbx_seq_one_letter_code
_entity_poly.pdbx_strand_id
1 'polypeptide(L)'
;MKNRSIARKFAAVALAAACLGGSVSASADTPATGFIPLLPPIIDPSIFFAKPTQYTCGLATGGSPALYVSRDIQLNSYEAWSVDATTMRYWAPSAGTYSFRIVIRDTDRYGDIITRSAVKTITLAAATPLNVTTRFGNAWTGDTTRLSISHEEVTGPSALHFVQSPVVCGNAALSEIGGAMPGPAIDIGLIVTGDTNKTHTEVVEYNIPSINKYFITGRTDEKALLDAQPTVFVRTGKKFTVPAKNTYGNVYDVYRFFSPAPGAQSHVFVDKVDRDWLLSIPGTGLVDEGADFGTIKPDNAGVCPTYARKKIYRSFHSTPVVGQRNHRYSTTLADHNAMLLQGWLDEKVVFCAYN
;
A
#
# COMPACT_ATOMS: atom_id res chain seq x y z
N MET A 1 9.58 6.55 -18.00
CA MET A 1 10.62 5.73 -17.32
C MET A 1 11.97 6.42 -17.11
N LYS A 2 12.20 7.67 -17.55
CA LYS A 2 13.52 8.35 -17.43
C LYS A 2 13.85 8.98 -16.05
N ASN A 3 12.90 9.13 -15.12
CA ASN A 3 13.14 9.83 -13.83
C ASN A 3 13.33 8.95 -12.58
N ARG A 4 13.11 7.61 -12.65
CA ARG A 4 13.42 6.71 -11.52
C ARG A 4 14.93 6.53 -11.27
N SER A 5 15.75 6.83 -12.29
CA SER A 5 17.21 6.84 -12.24
C SER A 5 17.76 8.02 -11.40
N ILE A 6 17.08 9.17 -11.42
CA ILE A 6 17.54 10.38 -10.73
C ILE A 6 17.24 10.31 -9.23
N ALA A 7 16.06 9.80 -8.84
CA ALA A 7 15.71 9.60 -7.43
C ALA A 7 16.58 8.52 -6.74
N ARG A 8 16.88 7.41 -7.45
CA ARG A 8 17.86 6.41 -6.98
C ARG A 8 19.26 7.00 -6.85
N LYS A 9 19.67 7.90 -7.74
CA LYS A 9 20.98 8.56 -7.66
C LYS A 9 21.06 9.59 -6.53
N PHE A 10 20.01 10.37 -6.23
CA PHE A 10 20.09 11.36 -5.14
C PHE A 10 20.04 10.72 -3.75
N ALA A 11 19.17 9.72 -3.54
CA ALA A 11 19.14 8.98 -2.27
C ALA A 11 20.40 8.13 -2.07
N ALA A 12 20.89 7.46 -3.12
CA ALA A 12 22.14 6.69 -3.05
C ALA A 12 23.39 7.58 -2.95
N VAL A 13 23.43 8.75 -3.57
CA VAL A 13 24.57 9.68 -3.45
C VAL A 13 24.56 10.37 -2.09
N ALA A 14 23.41 10.65 -1.48
CA ALA A 14 23.37 11.13 -0.10
C ALA A 14 23.77 10.05 0.92
N LEU A 15 23.34 8.79 0.71
CA LEU A 15 23.71 7.66 1.57
C LEU A 15 25.16 7.20 1.36
N ALA A 16 25.68 7.28 0.12
CA ALA A 16 27.07 6.95 -0.21
C ALA A 16 28.04 8.10 0.10
N ALA A 17 27.66 9.37 -0.07
CA ALA A 17 28.47 10.52 0.35
C ALA A 17 28.55 10.64 1.89
N ALA A 18 27.58 10.07 2.62
CA ALA A 18 27.70 9.90 4.06
C ALA A 18 28.72 8.80 4.46
N CYS A 19 29.07 7.88 3.57
CA CYS A 19 29.93 6.72 3.84
C CYS A 19 31.29 6.71 3.11
N LEU A 20 31.54 7.57 2.12
CA LEU A 20 32.77 7.56 1.33
C LEU A 20 33.49 8.92 1.34
N GLY A 21 34.36 9.10 2.33
CA GLY A 21 35.55 9.92 2.16
C GLY A 21 36.54 9.15 1.29
N GLY A 22 36.46 9.31 -0.03
CA GLY A 22 37.38 8.65 -0.96
C GLY A 22 36.95 8.82 -2.41
N SER A 23 37.65 9.67 -3.14
CA SER A 23 37.51 9.90 -4.58
C SER A 23 37.81 8.63 -5.39
N VAL A 24 36.88 8.17 -6.24
CA VAL A 24 37.24 7.36 -7.42
C VAL A 24 36.35 7.73 -8.62
N SER A 25 37.04 7.89 -9.74
CA SER A 25 36.61 8.28 -11.08
C SER A 25 35.61 7.33 -11.73
N ALA A 26 34.73 7.91 -12.54
CA ALA A 26 33.79 7.20 -13.40
C ALA A 26 34.48 6.53 -14.60
N SER A 27 33.99 5.36 -14.98
CA SER A 27 34.20 4.74 -16.29
C SER A 27 32.85 4.22 -16.82
N ALA A 28 32.62 4.39 -18.11
CA ALA A 28 31.35 4.21 -18.82
C ALA A 28 31.29 2.87 -19.60
N ASP A 29 30.07 2.57 -20.09
CA ASP A 29 29.65 1.61 -21.12
C ASP A 29 29.62 0.11 -20.75
N THR A 30 28.46 -0.60 -20.78
CA THR A 30 27.76 -1.13 -21.98
C THR A 30 26.35 -1.71 -21.62
N PRO A 31 25.49 -2.19 -22.57
CA PRO A 31 24.05 -1.89 -22.60
C PRO A 31 23.10 -2.87 -21.89
N ALA A 32 21.90 -2.35 -21.65
CA ALA A 32 20.75 -2.99 -21.05
C ALA A 32 20.21 -4.18 -21.85
N THR A 33 20.02 -5.31 -21.17
CA THR A 33 19.09 -6.38 -21.56
C THR A 33 17.88 -6.35 -20.61
N GLY A 34 16.69 -6.39 -21.19
CA GLY A 34 15.42 -6.19 -20.52
C GLY A 34 15.09 -7.29 -19.51
N PHE A 35 14.85 -6.89 -18.27
CA PHE A 35 14.31 -7.76 -17.22
C PHE A 35 12.86 -7.37 -16.97
N ILE A 36 11.92 -8.24 -17.35
CA ILE A 36 10.53 -8.19 -16.90
C ILE A 36 10.50 -8.99 -15.59
N PRO A 37 10.21 -8.40 -14.42
CA PRO A 37 10.06 -9.18 -13.21
C PRO A 37 8.77 -9.98 -13.29
N LEU A 38 8.90 -11.26 -13.62
CA LEU A 38 7.90 -12.27 -13.26
C LEU A 38 7.90 -12.38 -11.73
N LEU A 39 6.75 -12.06 -11.13
CA LEU A 39 6.48 -12.33 -9.73
C LEU A 39 6.74 -13.81 -9.45
N PRO A 40 7.41 -14.19 -8.35
CA PRO A 40 7.52 -15.59 -7.98
C PRO A 40 6.11 -16.17 -7.76
N PRO A 41 5.86 -17.42 -8.17
CA PRO A 41 4.64 -18.10 -7.80
C PRO A 41 4.59 -18.21 -6.27
N ILE A 42 3.51 -17.69 -5.68
CA ILE A 42 3.21 -17.82 -4.26
C ILE A 42 2.98 -19.31 -4.00
N ILE A 43 3.99 -19.99 -3.45
CA ILE A 43 3.86 -21.34 -2.90
C ILE A 43 4.25 -21.25 -1.42
N ASP A 44 3.40 -20.60 -0.64
CA ASP A 44 3.30 -20.87 0.79
C ASP A 44 1.84 -21.28 1.06
N PRO A 45 1.55 -22.55 1.38
CA PRO A 45 0.24 -22.95 1.84
C PRO A 45 0.12 -22.57 3.32
N SER A 46 0.24 -21.28 3.63
CA SER A 46 -0.27 -20.75 4.88
C SER A 46 -1.75 -21.12 4.88
N ILE A 47 -2.18 -21.88 5.89
CA ILE A 47 -3.57 -22.24 6.16
C ILE A 47 -4.43 -20.99 5.85
N PHE A 48 -5.13 -21.01 4.73
CA PHE A 48 -5.98 -19.90 4.32
C PHE A 48 -7.19 -19.94 5.26
N PHE A 49 -7.06 -19.31 6.43
CA PHE A 49 -8.22 -19.05 7.27
C PHE A 49 -9.18 -18.24 6.42
N ALA A 50 -10.35 -18.81 6.13
CA ALA A 50 -11.39 -18.13 5.37
C ALA A 50 -11.71 -16.81 6.09
N LYS A 51 -11.44 -15.69 5.43
CA LYS A 51 -11.75 -14.38 5.99
C LYS A 51 -13.27 -14.23 6.12
N PRO A 52 -13.77 -13.58 7.19
CA PRO A 52 -15.20 -13.42 7.40
C PRO A 52 -15.86 -12.70 6.22
N THR A 53 -17.12 -13.07 5.96
CA THR A 53 -17.96 -12.37 4.99
C THR A 53 -18.32 -11.01 5.56
N GLN A 54 -17.94 -9.96 4.84
CA GLN A 54 -18.17 -8.56 5.20
C GLN A 54 -19.40 -7.99 4.50
N TYR A 55 -19.69 -8.54 3.33
CA TYR A 55 -20.81 -8.12 2.53
C TYR A 55 -21.35 -9.32 1.76
N THR A 56 -22.68 -9.47 1.72
CA THR A 56 -23.31 -10.55 0.97
C THR A 56 -24.70 -10.15 0.52
N CYS A 57 -24.97 -10.40 -0.75
CA CYS A 57 -26.31 -10.37 -1.34
C CYS A 57 -26.76 -11.79 -1.71
N GLY A 58 -26.16 -12.82 -1.10
CA GLY A 58 -26.36 -14.20 -1.52
C GLY A 58 -25.83 -14.50 -2.93
N LEU A 59 -25.95 -15.77 -3.33
CA LEU A 59 -25.58 -16.26 -4.67
C LEU A 59 -26.74 -17.04 -5.33
N ALA A 60 -27.96 -16.92 -4.80
CA ALA A 60 -29.11 -17.72 -5.20
C ALA A 60 -29.58 -17.42 -6.64
N THR A 61 -30.22 -18.41 -7.26
CA THR A 61 -30.83 -18.32 -8.60
C THR A 61 -32.21 -17.65 -8.50
N GLY A 62 -32.43 -16.51 -9.15
CA GLY A 62 -33.77 -15.91 -9.13
C GLY A 62 -34.10 -14.73 -10.06
N GLY A 63 -33.16 -14.08 -10.75
CA GLY A 63 -33.46 -12.87 -11.55
C GLY A 63 -33.32 -12.99 -13.07
N SER A 64 -34.04 -12.12 -13.79
CA SER A 64 -33.89 -11.75 -15.22
C SER A 64 -33.85 -10.21 -15.31
N PRO A 65 -33.13 -9.53 -16.22
CA PRO A 65 -32.03 -9.92 -17.12
C PRO A 65 -30.64 -9.53 -16.56
N ALA A 66 -29.59 -9.95 -17.25
CA ALA A 66 -28.20 -9.86 -16.79
C ALA A 66 -27.60 -8.43 -16.93
N LEU A 67 -26.98 -7.91 -15.85
CA LEU A 67 -26.44 -6.55 -15.80
C LEU A 67 -25.00 -6.52 -16.35
N TYR A 68 -24.66 -5.59 -17.23
CA TYR A 68 -23.31 -5.53 -17.82
C TYR A 68 -22.22 -5.32 -16.76
N VAL A 69 -21.12 -6.07 -16.86
CA VAL A 69 -19.94 -5.89 -15.98
C VAL A 69 -19.19 -4.58 -16.21
N SER A 70 -19.54 -3.81 -17.25
CA SER A 70 -18.98 -2.47 -17.48
C SER A 70 -19.42 -1.46 -16.40
N ARG A 71 -20.47 -1.78 -15.64
CA ARG A 71 -20.94 -1.02 -14.49
C ARG A 71 -20.14 -1.39 -13.24
N ASP A 72 -19.86 -0.41 -12.40
CA ASP A 72 -19.18 -0.66 -11.13
C ASP A 72 -20.19 -0.94 -10.03
N ILE A 73 -19.83 -1.85 -9.12
CA ILE A 73 -20.60 -2.13 -7.92
C ILE A 73 -20.05 -1.25 -6.81
N GLN A 74 -20.89 -0.37 -6.27
CA GLN A 74 -20.54 0.45 -5.12
C GLN A 74 -21.13 -0.14 -3.85
N LEU A 75 -20.32 -0.25 -2.82
CA LEU A 75 -20.70 -0.59 -1.45
C LEU A 75 -20.60 0.69 -0.64
N ASN A 76 -21.70 1.17 -0.04
CA ASN A 76 -21.75 2.46 0.64
C ASN A 76 -21.50 2.38 2.16
N SER A 77 -21.27 1.17 2.70
CA SER A 77 -21.05 0.95 4.14
C SER A 77 -20.15 -0.28 4.35
N TYR A 78 -18.92 -0.21 3.85
CA TYR A 78 -17.93 -1.26 4.07
C TYR A 78 -17.22 -1.05 5.41
N GLU A 79 -17.37 -2.00 6.33
CA GLU A 79 -16.87 -1.86 7.71
C GLU A 79 -15.50 -2.52 7.95
N ALA A 80 -15.07 -3.39 7.02
CA ALA A 80 -13.82 -4.11 7.14
C ALA A 80 -12.61 -3.26 6.74
N TRP A 81 -11.46 -3.66 7.32
CA TRP A 81 -10.17 -3.01 7.16
C TRP A 81 -9.37 -3.58 6.01
N SER A 82 -9.87 -4.64 5.38
CA SER A 82 -9.29 -5.19 4.18
C SER A 82 -10.33 -5.89 3.31
N VAL A 83 -10.02 -6.03 2.03
CA VAL A 83 -10.71 -6.90 1.08
C VAL A 83 -9.79 -8.07 0.76
N ASP A 84 -10.22 -9.29 1.09
CA ASP A 84 -9.50 -10.51 0.73
C ASP A 84 -9.97 -11.09 -0.60
N ALA A 85 -11.29 -11.20 -0.79
CA ALA A 85 -11.86 -11.76 -2.00
C ALA A 85 -13.23 -11.17 -2.30
N THR A 86 -13.60 -11.26 -3.58
CA THR A 86 -14.97 -11.07 -4.05
C THR A 86 -15.41 -12.36 -4.72
N THR A 87 -16.64 -12.79 -4.47
CA THR A 87 -17.30 -13.84 -5.22
C THR A 87 -18.49 -13.22 -5.93
N MET A 88 -18.51 -13.34 -7.24
CA MET A 88 -19.60 -12.83 -8.06
C MET A 88 -20.14 -13.92 -8.96
N ARG A 89 -21.42 -13.81 -9.30
CA ARG A 89 -22.05 -14.73 -10.24
C ARG A 89 -22.12 -14.10 -11.63
N TYR A 90 -21.49 -14.76 -12.60
CA TYR A 90 -21.38 -14.31 -13.98
C TYR A 90 -22.24 -15.13 -14.93
N TRP A 91 -22.65 -14.51 -16.03
CA TRP A 91 -23.40 -15.12 -17.12
C TRP A 91 -23.01 -14.46 -18.45
N ALA A 92 -23.06 -15.23 -19.54
CA ALA A 92 -22.87 -14.71 -20.88
C ALA A 92 -23.74 -15.48 -21.90
N PRO A 93 -24.20 -14.82 -22.98
CA PRO A 93 -25.03 -15.47 -23.99
C PRO A 93 -24.26 -16.50 -24.82
N SER A 94 -22.99 -16.23 -25.13
CA SER A 94 -22.13 -17.14 -25.90
C SER A 94 -21.23 -17.97 -24.98
N ALA A 95 -21.10 -19.25 -25.28
CA ALA A 95 -20.09 -20.10 -24.65
C ALA A 95 -18.67 -19.63 -25.02
N GLY A 96 -17.72 -19.85 -24.13
CA GLY A 96 -16.30 -19.68 -24.40
C GLY A 96 -15.53 -19.07 -23.23
N THR A 97 -14.33 -18.58 -23.53
CA THR A 97 -13.38 -18.09 -22.54
C THR A 97 -13.48 -16.59 -22.38
N TYR A 98 -13.70 -16.13 -21.16
CA TYR A 98 -13.76 -14.73 -20.78
C TYR A 98 -12.58 -14.39 -19.89
N SER A 99 -11.97 -13.23 -20.09
CA SER A 99 -10.90 -12.72 -19.23
C SER A 99 -11.22 -11.32 -18.74
N PHE A 100 -10.90 -11.02 -17.49
CA PHE A 100 -11.09 -9.70 -16.88
C PHE A 100 -10.21 -9.53 -15.64
N ARG A 101 -10.03 -8.28 -15.18
CA ARG A 101 -9.50 -7.95 -13.86
C ARG A 101 -10.59 -7.33 -13.01
N ILE A 102 -10.54 -7.58 -11.71
CA ILE A 102 -11.33 -6.84 -10.73
C ILE A 102 -10.44 -5.79 -10.08
N VAL A 103 -10.94 -4.57 -9.98
CA VAL A 103 -10.27 -3.43 -9.35
C VAL A 103 -11.14 -2.89 -8.23
N ILE A 104 -10.54 -2.76 -7.05
CA ILE A 104 -11.17 -2.19 -5.86
C ILE A 104 -10.67 -0.77 -5.66
N ARG A 105 -11.60 0.17 -5.45
CA ARG A 105 -11.34 1.59 -5.23
C ARG A 105 -12.05 2.09 -3.98
N ASP A 106 -11.56 3.18 -3.40
CA ASP A 106 -11.94 3.65 -2.07
C ASP A 106 -13.16 4.59 -1.99
N THR A 107 -13.78 4.90 -3.12
CA THR A 107 -14.93 5.81 -3.16
C THR A 107 -15.88 5.44 -4.29
N ASP A 108 -15.45 5.68 -5.52
CA ASP A 108 -16.20 5.42 -6.75
C ASP A 108 -15.28 4.91 -7.87
N ARG A 109 -15.74 4.95 -9.12
CA ARG A 109 -14.96 4.52 -10.30
C ARG A 109 -13.66 5.30 -10.49
N TYR A 110 -13.64 6.55 -10.08
CA TYR A 110 -12.52 7.48 -10.22
C TYR A 110 -11.69 7.62 -8.94
N GLY A 111 -12.14 6.98 -7.85
CA GLY A 111 -11.41 6.85 -6.60
C GLY A 111 -10.06 6.15 -6.74
N ASP A 112 -9.26 6.30 -5.68
CA ASP A 112 -7.93 5.72 -5.62
C ASP A 112 -7.99 4.20 -5.62
N ILE A 113 -7.04 3.59 -6.32
CA ILE A 113 -6.96 2.14 -6.46
C ILE A 113 -6.39 1.57 -5.17
N ILE A 114 -7.21 0.79 -4.47
CA ILE A 114 -6.78 0.01 -3.30
C ILE A 114 -5.99 -1.22 -3.77
N THR A 115 -6.55 -1.96 -4.72
CA THR A 115 -5.94 -3.20 -5.24
C THR A 115 -6.49 -3.59 -6.62
N ARG A 116 -5.71 -4.38 -7.36
CA ARG A 116 -6.07 -4.97 -8.65
C ARG A 116 -5.81 -6.47 -8.59
N SER A 117 -6.76 -7.27 -9.05
CA SER A 117 -6.53 -8.71 -9.19
C SER A 117 -5.57 -9.03 -10.36
N ALA A 118 -5.00 -10.23 -10.33
CA ALA A 118 -4.50 -10.86 -11.55
C ALA A 118 -5.63 -10.99 -12.60
N VAL A 119 -5.26 -11.17 -13.88
CA VAL A 119 -6.25 -11.50 -14.91
C VAL A 119 -6.93 -12.81 -14.52
N LYS A 120 -8.24 -12.76 -14.43
CA LYS A 120 -9.08 -13.93 -14.20
C LYS A 120 -9.61 -14.41 -15.52
N THR A 121 -9.30 -15.66 -15.87
CA THR A 121 -9.85 -16.35 -17.03
C THR A 121 -10.86 -17.39 -16.55
N ILE A 122 -12.06 -17.36 -17.14
CA ILE A 122 -13.14 -18.31 -16.85
C ILE A 122 -13.71 -18.87 -18.14
N THR A 123 -14.18 -20.11 -18.10
CA THR A 123 -14.93 -20.72 -19.20
C THR A 123 -16.41 -20.75 -18.82
N LEU A 124 -17.25 -20.16 -19.65
CA LEU A 124 -18.71 -20.17 -19.47
C LEU A 124 -19.35 -21.05 -20.54
N ALA A 125 -20.32 -21.87 -20.15
CA ALA A 125 -21.27 -22.42 -21.08
C ALA A 125 -22.32 -21.36 -21.46
N ALA A 126 -22.87 -21.45 -22.66
CA ALA A 126 -23.87 -20.51 -23.15
C ALA A 126 -25.05 -20.44 -22.16
N ALA A 127 -25.42 -19.22 -21.80
CA ALA A 127 -26.50 -18.91 -20.88
C ALA A 127 -26.46 -19.62 -19.51
N THR A 128 -25.30 -20.11 -19.07
CA THR A 128 -25.16 -20.86 -17.80
C THR A 128 -24.39 -20.02 -16.76
N PRO A 129 -25.01 -19.66 -15.63
CA PRO A 129 -24.34 -18.92 -14.58
C PRO A 129 -23.17 -19.65 -13.91
N LEU A 130 -22.11 -18.92 -13.56
CA LEU A 130 -20.96 -19.43 -12.81
C LEU A 130 -20.59 -18.50 -11.65
N ASN A 131 -20.39 -19.06 -10.46
CA ASN A 131 -19.83 -18.33 -9.33
C ASN A 131 -18.30 -18.30 -9.46
N VAL A 132 -17.72 -17.11 -9.40
CA VAL A 132 -16.28 -16.92 -9.57
C VAL A 132 -15.76 -16.09 -8.41
N THR A 133 -14.82 -16.69 -7.66
CA THR A 133 -14.08 -16.01 -6.61
C THR A 133 -12.77 -15.45 -7.16
N THR A 134 -12.54 -14.17 -6.88
CA THR A 134 -11.32 -13.43 -7.21
C THR A 134 -10.69 -12.95 -5.91
N ARG A 135 -9.42 -13.30 -5.68
CA ARG A 135 -8.66 -12.94 -4.47
C ARG A 135 -7.75 -11.73 -4.72
N PHE A 136 -7.51 -10.97 -3.65
CA PHE A 136 -6.71 -9.75 -3.63
C PHE A 136 -5.59 -9.77 -2.58
N GLY A 137 -5.45 -10.88 -1.82
CA GLY A 137 -4.38 -11.03 -0.83
C GLY A 137 -4.58 -10.17 0.41
N ASN A 138 -5.81 -10.03 0.90
CA ASN A 138 -6.13 -9.22 2.09
C ASN A 138 -5.70 -7.74 1.95
N ALA A 139 -6.10 -7.06 0.88
CA ALA A 139 -5.71 -5.68 0.62
C ALA A 139 -6.35 -4.72 1.64
N TRP A 140 -5.53 -3.95 2.34
CA TRP A 140 -5.93 -2.98 3.33
C TRP A 140 -6.73 -1.83 2.68
N THR A 141 -7.89 -1.49 3.27
CA THR A 141 -8.86 -0.57 2.67
C THR A 141 -8.85 0.83 3.23
N GLY A 142 -8.28 1.12 4.39
CA GLY A 142 -8.46 2.45 4.98
C GLY A 142 -9.34 2.52 6.22
N ASP A 143 -9.68 3.75 6.53
CA ASP A 143 -10.96 4.18 7.11
C ASP A 143 -12.06 4.31 6.03
N THR A 144 -11.82 3.79 4.83
CA THR A 144 -12.75 3.78 3.71
C THR A 144 -14.06 3.13 4.08
N THR A 145 -15.13 3.89 3.98
CA THR A 145 -16.52 3.43 4.20
C THR A 145 -17.22 3.05 2.91
N ARG A 146 -16.65 3.42 1.75
CA ARG A 146 -17.25 3.18 0.43
C ARG A 146 -16.27 2.43 -0.46
N LEU A 147 -16.69 1.33 -1.06
CA LEU A 147 -15.86 0.62 -2.03
C LEU A 147 -16.51 0.63 -3.40
N SER A 148 -15.72 0.83 -4.44
CA SER A 148 -16.15 0.57 -5.81
C SER A 148 -15.41 -0.63 -6.36
N ILE A 149 -16.17 -1.59 -6.89
CA ILE A 149 -15.67 -2.81 -7.49
C ILE A 149 -15.97 -2.74 -8.97
N SER A 150 -14.91 -2.70 -9.78
CA SER A 150 -14.98 -2.47 -11.22
C SER A 150 -14.29 -3.59 -11.98
N HIS A 151 -14.73 -3.82 -13.22
CA HIS A 151 -14.11 -4.77 -14.14
C HIS A 151 -13.31 -4.03 -15.19
N GLU A 152 -12.04 -4.39 -15.30
CA GLU A 152 -11.13 -3.85 -16.31
C GLU A 152 -10.63 -4.97 -17.24
N GLU A 153 -10.16 -4.61 -18.44
CA GLU A 153 -9.61 -5.57 -19.41
C GLU A 153 -10.58 -6.72 -19.76
N VAL A 154 -11.89 -6.43 -19.79
CA VAL A 154 -12.92 -7.44 -20.08
C VAL A 154 -12.86 -7.85 -21.55
N THR A 155 -12.63 -9.14 -21.80
CA THR A 155 -12.56 -9.74 -23.14
C THR A 155 -13.32 -11.06 -23.16
N GLY A 156 -13.89 -11.41 -24.31
CA GLY A 156 -14.57 -12.69 -24.51
C GLY A 156 -15.41 -12.72 -25.80
N PRO A 157 -16.05 -13.86 -26.11
CA PRO A 157 -16.85 -14.04 -27.33
C PRO A 157 -18.12 -13.17 -27.40
N SER A 158 -18.60 -12.66 -26.27
CA SER A 158 -19.77 -11.79 -26.18
C SER A 158 -19.70 -10.89 -24.94
N ALA A 159 -20.77 -10.14 -24.64
CA ALA A 159 -20.83 -9.35 -23.40
C ALA A 159 -20.86 -10.26 -22.16
N LEU A 160 -20.10 -9.89 -21.13
CA LEU A 160 -20.14 -10.52 -19.82
C LEU A 160 -21.11 -9.76 -18.92
N HIS A 161 -21.90 -10.49 -18.14
CA HIS A 161 -22.91 -9.93 -17.27
C HIS A 161 -22.84 -10.50 -15.85
N PHE A 162 -23.32 -9.71 -14.88
CA PHE A 162 -23.69 -10.17 -13.56
C PHE A 162 -25.04 -10.85 -13.58
N VAL A 163 -25.17 -11.90 -12.79
CA VAL A 163 -26.45 -12.54 -12.50
C VAL A 163 -27.09 -11.86 -11.29
N GLN A 164 -28.37 -11.55 -11.44
CA GLN A 164 -29.16 -11.00 -10.36
C GLN A 164 -29.43 -12.05 -9.27
N SER A 165 -29.30 -11.62 -8.02
CA SER A 165 -29.73 -12.34 -6.83
C SER A 165 -31.21 -12.05 -6.55
N PRO A 166 -31.95 -12.92 -5.85
CA PRO A 166 -33.25 -12.57 -5.29
C PRO A 166 -33.16 -11.86 -3.93
N VAL A 167 -31.96 -11.70 -3.37
CA VAL A 167 -31.74 -11.06 -2.06
C VAL A 167 -31.35 -9.60 -2.28
N VAL A 168 -32.08 -8.71 -1.59
CA VAL A 168 -31.83 -7.27 -1.66
C VAL A 168 -30.44 -6.92 -1.14
N CYS A 169 -29.62 -6.30 -1.98
CA CYS A 169 -28.33 -5.75 -1.57
C CYS A 169 -28.52 -4.44 -0.81
N GLY A 170 -28.69 -4.50 0.51
CA GLY A 170 -28.65 -3.30 1.35
C GLY A 170 -27.31 -2.57 1.20
N ASN A 171 -27.33 -1.26 0.93
CA ASN A 171 -26.14 -0.41 0.78
C ASN A 171 -25.20 -0.78 -0.39
N ALA A 172 -25.69 -1.48 -1.43
CA ALA A 172 -24.99 -1.52 -2.71
C ALA A 172 -25.80 -0.93 -3.87
N ALA A 173 -25.09 -0.34 -4.83
CA ALA A 173 -25.66 0.23 -6.04
C ALA A 173 -24.75 -0.07 -7.24
N LEU A 174 -25.31 -0.06 -8.45
CA LEU A 174 -24.50 0.00 -9.65
C LEU A 174 -24.30 1.45 -10.11
N SER A 175 -23.11 1.74 -10.63
CA SER A 175 -22.89 2.90 -11.47
C SER A 175 -23.73 2.81 -12.75
N GLU A 176 -24.12 3.97 -13.29
CA GLU A 176 -24.58 4.05 -14.67
C GLU A 176 -23.42 3.78 -15.65
N ILE A 177 -23.76 3.43 -16.89
CA ILE A 177 -22.80 3.29 -17.97
C ILE A 177 -22.20 4.68 -18.23
N GLY A 178 -20.94 4.89 -17.83
CA GLY A 178 -20.27 6.19 -17.92
C GLY A 178 -19.86 6.82 -16.58
N GLY A 179 -20.13 6.16 -15.45
CA GLY A 179 -19.62 6.61 -14.13
C GLY A 179 -20.53 7.57 -13.36
N ALA A 180 -21.73 7.88 -13.85
CA ALA A 180 -22.70 8.69 -13.14
C ALA A 180 -23.35 7.93 -11.95
N MET A 181 -23.76 8.68 -10.93
CA MET A 181 -24.16 8.24 -9.59
C MET A 181 -25.52 8.85 -9.17
N PRO A 182 -26.45 8.12 -8.48
CA PRO A 182 -26.54 6.67 -8.23
C PRO A 182 -27.56 5.97 -9.17
N GLY A 183 -27.18 4.81 -9.72
CA GLY A 183 -28.13 3.89 -10.35
C GLY A 183 -29.05 3.18 -9.33
N PRO A 184 -30.02 2.37 -9.78
CA PRO A 184 -30.96 1.69 -8.88
C PRO A 184 -30.24 0.78 -7.87
N ALA A 185 -30.85 0.60 -6.68
CA ALA A 185 -30.52 -0.52 -5.80
C ALA A 185 -30.78 -1.83 -6.56
N ILE A 186 -29.86 -2.77 -6.46
CA ILE A 186 -29.83 -3.95 -7.31
C ILE A 186 -29.45 -5.17 -6.51
N ASP A 187 -30.02 -6.30 -6.90
CA ASP A 187 -29.75 -7.58 -6.27
C ASP A 187 -28.74 -8.29 -7.19
N ILE A 188 -27.43 -8.16 -6.94
CA ILE A 188 -26.40 -8.96 -7.66
C ILE A 188 -25.96 -10.11 -6.77
N GLY A 189 -25.67 -11.27 -7.36
CA GLY A 189 -24.98 -12.34 -6.64
C GLY A 189 -23.54 -11.93 -6.27
N LEU A 190 -23.35 -11.34 -5.09
CA LEU A 190 -22.08 -10.80 -4.59
C LEU A 190 -21.80 -11.25 -3.15
N ILE A 191 -20.57 -11.68 -2.91
CA ILE A 191 -19.98 -11.83 -1.58
C ILE A 191 -18.64 -11.10 -1.56
N VAL A 192 -18.36 -10.33 -0.52
CA VAL A 192 -17.05 -9.74 -0.25
C VAL A 192 -16.55 -10.24 1.10
N THR A 193 -15.34 -10.79 1.13
CA THR A 193 -14.66 -11.23 2.35
C THR A 193 -13.51 -10.29 2.68
N GLY A 194 -13.18 -10.19 3.95
CA GLY A 194 -12.23 -9.20 4.46
C GLY A 194 -11.95 -9.40 5.94
N ASP A 195 -10.94 -8.69 6.45
CA ASP A 195 -10.58 -8.69 7.86
C ASP A 195 -11.26 -7.53 8.60
N THR A 196 -11.92 -7.83 9.71
CA THR A 196 -12.48 -6.82 10.63
C THR A 196 -11.48 -6.39 11.69
N ASN A 197 -10.39 -7.14 11.87
CA ASN A 197 -9.37 -6.80 12.83
C ASN A 197 -8.60 -5.57 12.33
N LYS A 198 -8.71 -4.49 13.10
CA LYS A 198 -8.00 -3.22 12.86
C LYS A 198 -6.55 -3.35 13.32
N THR A 199 -5.78 -4.21 12.68
CA THR A 199 -4.37 -4.41 13.00
C THR A 199 -3.54 -3.24 12.48
N HIS A 200 -3.18 -2.35 13.40
CA HIS A 200 -2.42 -1.14 13.12
C HIS A 200 -1.25 -1.01 14.09
N THR A 201 -0.28 -0.21 13.68
CA THR A 201 0.87 0.19 14.48
C THR A 201 0.84 1.71 14.63
N GLU A 202 0.90 2.20 15.87
CA GLU A 202 1.20 3.61 16.12
C GLU A 202 2.72 3.82 16.05
N VAL A 203 3.21 4.69 15.18
CA VAL A 203 4.62 5.08 15.14
C VAL A 203 4.80 6.36 15.93
N VAL A 204 5.74 6.35 16.87
CA VAL A 204 5.97 7.45 17.83
C VAL A 204 7.34 8.08 17.58
N GLU A 205 7.40 9.41 17.61
CA GLU A 205 8.65 10.17 17.57
C GLU A 205 9.18 10.50 18.98
N TYR A 206 10.49 10.29 19.13
CA TYR A 206 11.30 10.64 20.28
C TYR A 206 12.37 11.65 19.87
N ASN A 207 12.73 12.55 20.77
CA ASN A 207 13.86 13.45 20.66
C ASN A 207 14.93 13.06 21.69
N ILE A 208 16.19 13.20 21.31
CA ILE A 208 17.36 13.06 22.19
C ILE A 208 17.99 14.46 22.29
N PRO A 209 17.67 15.24 23.33
CA PRO A 209 18.01 16.66 23.38
C PRO A 209 19.52 16.94 23.36
N SER A 210 20.30 16.10 24.03
CA SER A 210 21.76 16.27 24.17
C SER A 210 22.53 16.28 22.85
N ILE A 211 21.96 15.67 21.80
CA ILE A 211 22.57 15.57 20.47
C ILE A 211 21.61 16.01 19.35
N ASN A 212 20.52 16.68 19.70
CA ASN A 212 19.48 17.16 18.79
C ASN A 212 19.06 16.12 17.73
N LYS A 213 18.79 14.90 18.17
CA LYS A 213 18.36 13.80 17.29
C LYS A 213 16.89 13.49 17.44
N TYR A 214 16.31 13.04 16.34
CA TYR A 214 14.97 12.46 16.31
C TYR A 214 15.05 10.98 15.98
N PHE A 215 14.10 10.23 16.52
CA PHE A 215 13.99 8.80 16.32
C PHE A 215 12.51 8.44 16.26
N ILE A 216 12.14 7.53 15.36
CA ILE A 216 10.78 6.99 15.30
C ILE A 216 10.83 5.48 15.49
N THR A 217 9.78 4.91 16.08
CA THR A 217 9.60 3.46 16.13
C THR A 217 8.14 3.07 16.18
N GLY A 218 7.79 1.99 15.48
CA GLY A 218 6.53 1.29 15.58
C GLY A 218 6.56 0.13 16.59
N ARG A 219 7.74 -0.34 17.00
CA ARG A 219 7.91 -1.49 17.90
C ARG A 219 7.44 -1.16 19.33
N THR A 220 6.56 -1.99 19.89
CA THR A 220 5.93 -1.75 21.20
C THR A 220 6.91 -1.89 22.36
N ASP A 221 7.75 -2.91 22.32
CA ASP A 221 8.83 -3.17 23.28
C ASP A 221 9.88 -2.06 23.28
N GLU A 222 10.27 -1.57 22.09
CA GLU A 222 11.23 -0.47 21.99
C GLU A 222 10.67 0.82 22.58
N LYS A 223 9.41 1.17 22.32
CA LYS A 223 8.76 2.32 22.98
C LYS A 223 8.82 2.21 24.50
N ALA A 224 8.54 1.03 25.06
CA ALA A 224 8.59 0.80 26.49
C ALA A 224 10.01 1.00 27.06
N LEU A 225 11.04 0.53 26.34
CA LEU A 225 12.44 0.73 26.72
C LEU A 225 12.86 2.21 26.67
N LEU A 226 12.43 2.95 25.64
CA LEU A 226 12.72 4.38 25.52
C LEU A 226 11.98 5.21 26.57
N ASP A 227 10.71 4.88 26.85
CA ASP A 227 9.91 5.55 27.87
C ASP A 227 10.46 5.35 29.29
N ALA A 228 11.15 4.24 29.53
CA ALA A 228 11.85 3.98 30.79
C ALA A 228 13.12 4.83 30.97
N GLN A 229 13.55 5.58 29.94
CA GLN A 229 14.74 6.45 29.96
C GLN A 229 14.38 7.91 29.61
N PRO A 230 13.45 8.56 30.34
CA PRO A 230 12.87 9.85 29.95
C PRO A 230 13.85 11.02 30.01
N THR A 231 14.99 10.88 30.70
CA THR A 231 16.07 11.89 30.72
C THR A 231 16.92 11.88 29.45
N VAL A 232 16.86 10.78 28.66
CA VAL A 232 17.60 10.61 27.41
C VAL A 232 16.66 10.71 26.21
N PHE A 233 15.51 10.02 26.27
CA PHE A 233 14.53 9.96 25.20
C PHE A 233 13.24 10.66 25.62
N VAL A 234 12.92 11.76 24.95
CA VAL A 234 11.73 12.56 25.23
C VAL A 234 10.73 12.36 24.10
N ARG A 235 9.54 11.84 24.39
CA ARG A 235 8.45 11.80 23.40
C ARG A 235 8.15 13.22 22.92
N THR A 236 8.11 13.43 21.61
CA THR A 236 7.81 14.76 21.05
C THR A 236 6.32 15.08 21.01
N GLY A 237 5.48 14.09 21.32
CA GLY A 237 4.03 14.13 21.12
C GLY A 237 3.62 13.89 19.66
N LYS A 238 4.56 13.84 18.71
CA LYS A 238 4.28 13.52 17.31
C LYS A 238 4.17 12.01 17.12
N LYS A 239 3.11 11.60 16.45
CA LYS A 239 2.80 10.21 16.15
C LYS A 239 1.93 10.09 14.91
N PHE A 240 1.89 8.91 14.33
CA PHE A 240 1.02 8.58 13.21
C PHE A 240 0.68 7.08 13.23
N THR A 241 -0.53 6.73 12.80
CA THR A 241 -0.97 5.34 12.69
C THR A 241 -0.75 4.83 11.27
N VAL A 242 -0.28 3.59 11.17
CA VAL A 242 -0.05 2.85 9.93
C VAL A 242 -0.54 1.40 10.07
N PRO A 243 -0.65 0.61 8.98
CA PRO A 243 -1.05 -0.79 9.11
C PRO A 243 0.07 -1.57 9.80
N ALA A 244 -0.27 -2.64 10.51
CA ALA A 244 0.74 -3.53 11.04
C ALA A 244 1.52 -4.20 9.90
N LYS A 245 2.83 -4.42 10.10
CA LYS A 245 3.69 -5.11 9.14
C LYS A 245 3.17 -6.52 8.85
N ASN A 246 3.45 -7.05 7.66
CA ASN A 246 3.03 -8.38 7.20
C ASN A 246 1.53 -8.71 7.34
N THR A 247 0.66 -7.71 7.43
CA THR A 247 -0.77 -7.97 7.72
C THR A 247 -1.66 -7.92 6.48
N TYR A 248 -1.32 -7.08 5.49
CA TYR A 248 -2.19 -6.81 4.35
C TYR A 248 -1.41 -6.78 3.02
N GLY A 249 -2.04 -7.20 1.92
CA GLY A 249 -1.34 -7.48 0.65
C GLY A 249 -0.94 -6.26 -0.20
N ASN A 250 -1.56 -5.10 0.01
CA ASN A 250 -1.19 -3.84 -0.67
C ASN A 250 -0.35 -2.91 0.23
N VAL A 251 0.01 -3.37 1.43
CA VAL A 251 0.90 -2.68 2.37
C VAL A 251 2.31 -3.16 2.13
N TYR A 252 3.28 -2.26 2.14
CA TYR A 252 4.69 -2.66 2.17
C TYR A 252 5.27 -2.45 3.56
N ASP A 253 6.14 -3.37 3.94
CA ASP A 253 6.90 -3.28 5.16
C ASP A 253 8.02 -2.25 5.01
N VAL A 254 8.19 -1.45 6.04
CA VAL A 254 9.26 -0.48 6.20
C VAL A 254 10.35 -1.10 7.06
N TYR A 255 11.53 -1.24 6.47
CA TYR A 255 12.72 -1.79 7.10
C TYR A 255 13.57 -0.67 7.67
N ARG A 256 14.09 -0.88 8.88
CA ARG A 256 14.97 0.07 9.57
C ARG A 256 16.41 -0.38 9.44
N PHE A 257 17.27 0.53 9.01
CA PHE A 257 18.72 0.37 9.08
C PHE A 257 19.32 1.35 10.07
N PHE A 258 20.34 0.90 10.78
CA PHE A 258 21.22 1.76 11.56
C PHE A 258 22.57 1.91 10.85
N SER A 259 23.06 3.16 10.75
CA SER A 259 24.43 3.42 10.28
C SER A 259 25.37 3.61 11.48
N PRO A 260 26.27 2.67 11.80
CA PRO A 260 27.20 2.79 12.91
C PRO A 260 28.40 3.71 12.58
N ALA A 261 28.55 4.12 11.32
CA ALA A 261 29.71 4.88 10.88
C ALA A 261 29.89 6.18 11.69
N PRO A 262 31.12 6.53 12.10
CA PRO A 262 31.39 7.77 12.82
C PRO A 262 30.81 8.97 12.06
N GLY A 263 29.90 9.69 12.71
CA GLY A 263 29.24 10.86 12.13
C GLY A 263 27.90 10.58 11.46
N ALA A 264 27.59 9.34 11.09
CA ALA A 264 26.36 8.95 10.39
C ALA A 264 25.32 8.24 11.27
N GLN A 265 25.60 8.04 12.58
CA GLN A 265 24.78 7.41 13.64
C GLN A 265 23.29 7.78 13.61
N SER A 266 22.57 7.28 12.62
CA SER A 266 21.20 7.62 12.29
C SER A 266 20.51 6.36 11.81
N HIS A 267 19.22 6.33 12.10
CA HIS A 267 18.33 5.36 11.50
C HIS A 267 17.82 5.88 10.15
N VAL A 268 17.62 4.97 9.21
CA VAL A 268 16.94 5.23 7.94
C VAL A 268 15.89 4.14 7.71
N PHE A 269 14.76 4.55 7.15
CA PHE A 269 13.60 3.70 6.95
C PHE A 269 13.33 3.58 5.45
N VAL A 270 13.32 2.35 4.95
CA VAL A 270 13.29 2.03 3.51
C VAL A 270 12.29 0.92 3.20
N ASP A 271 11.85 0.82 1.94
CA ASP A 271 11.02 -0.31 1.51
C ASP A 271 11.86 -1.58 1.28
N LYS A 272 11.19 -2.72 1.04
CA LYS A 272 11.88 -4.00 0.81
C LYS A 272 12.84 -3.95 -0.39
N VAL A 273 12.47 -3.25 -1.46
CA VAL A 273 13.28 -3.20 -2.70
C VAL A 273 14.59 -2.46 -2.42
N ASP A 274 14.50 -1.33 -1.73
CA ASP A 274 15.66 -0.54 -1.34
C ASP A 274 16.50 -1.28 -0.28
N ARG A 275 15.86 -2.01 0.64
CA ARG A 275 16.54 -2.88 1.62
C ARG A 275 17.37 -3.98 0.95
N ASP A 276 16.77 -4.72 0.01
CA ASP A 276 17.47 -5.80 -0.69
C ASP A 276 18.62 -5.25 -1.55
N TRP A 277 18.43 -4.07 -2.16
CA TRP A 277 19.49 -3.38 -2.89
C TRP A 277 20.63 -2.94 -1.96
N LEU A 278 20.35 -2.30 -0.82
CA LEU A 278 21.37 -1.86 0.13
C LEU A 278 22.23 -3.03 0.65
N LEU A 279 21.60 -4.19 0.89
CA LEU A 279 22.30 -5.39 1.34
C LEU A 279 23.13 -6.07 0.25
N SER A 280 22.83 -5.80 -1.02
CA SER A 280 23.63 -6.28 -2.14
C SER A 280 24.93 -5.50 -2.33
N ILE A 281 25.08 -4.32 -1.70
CA ILE A 281 26.27 -3.48 -1.81
C ILE A 281 27.26 -3.89 -0.70
N PRO A 282 28.45 -4.42 -1.06
CA PRO A 282 29.47 -4.74 -0.07
C PRO A 282 29.98 -3.48 0.64
N GLY A 283 30.30 -3.60 1.94
CA GLY A 283 31.04 -2.56 2.67
C GLY A 283 30.23 -1.31 3.05
N THR A 284 28.89 -1.34 2.97
CA THR A 284 28.06 -0.19 3.42
C THR A 284 28.16 0.08 4.91
N GLY A 285 28.48 -0.94 5.71
CA GLY A 285 28.50 -0.87 7.18
C GLY A 285 27.13 -0.70 7.82
N LEU A 286 26.04 -0.68 7.04
CA LEU A 286 24.68 -0.56 7.55
C LEU A 286 24.24 -1.84 8.27
N VAL A 287 23.54 -1.69 9.39
CA VAL A 287 22.97 -2.78 10.16
C VAL A 287 21.48 -2.86 9.88
N ASP A 288 21.01 -3.96 9.27
CA ASP A 288 19.59 -4.23 9.06
C ASP A 288 18.95 -4.65 10.39
N GLU A 289 18.02 -3.86 10.89
CA GLU A 289 17.27 -4.14 12.13
C GLU A 289 15.89 -4.75 11.83
N GLY A 290 15.59 -5.01 10.56
CA GLY A 290 14.36 -5.63 10.09
C GLY A 290 13.18 -4.68 9.96
N ALA A 291 12.02 -5.26 9.66
CA ALA A 291 10.77 -4.54 9.47
C ALA A 291 10.25 -3.95 10.80
N ASP A 292 9.90 -2.66 10.78
CA ASP A 292 9.40 -1.91 11.94
C ASP A 292 7.85 -1.83 11.90
N PHE A 293 7.30 -1.35 10.78
CA PHE A 293 5.87 -1.18 10.55
C PHE A 293 5.50 -1.31 9.06
N GLY A 294 4.22 -1.46 8.74
CA GLY A 294 3.73 -1.41 7.36
C GLY A 294 3.35 0.02 6.96
N THR A 295 3.27 0.35 5.67
CA THR A 295 2.74 1.64 5.19
C THR A 295 2.24 1.58 3.74
N ILE A 296 1.64 2.67 3.27
CA ILE A 296 1.21 2.88 1.87
C ILE A 296 2.15 3.87 1.19
N LYS A 297 2.41 3.65 -0.11
CA LYS A 297 3.49 4.34 -0.80
C LYS A 297 2.87 5.58 -1.43
N PRO A 298 3.47 6.75 -1.27
CA PRO A 298 3.04 7.88 -2.09
C PRO A 298 3.29 7.56 -3.57
N ASP A 299 2.51 8.20 -4.44
CA ASP A 299 2.77 8.12 -5.87
C ASP A 299 4.11 8.81 -6.24
N ASN A 300 4.46 8.80 -7.53
CA ASN A 300 5.72 9.41 -7.97
C ASN A 300 5.76 10.95 -7.78
N ALA A 301 4.63 11.60 -7.51
CA ALA A 301 4.50 13.03 -7.23
C ALA A 301 4.46 13.33 -5.72
N GLY A 302 4.57 12.32 -4.84
CA GLY A 302 4.49 12.51 -3.40
C GLY A 302 3.05 12.69 -2.88
N VAL A 303 2.05 12.23 -3.65
CA VAL A 303 0.64 12.27 -3.26
C VAL A 303 0.29 10.95 -2.57
N CYS A 304 -0.35 11.05 -1.42
CA CYS A 304 -0.89 9.91 -0.70
C CYS A 304 -2.32 9.65 -1.15
N PRO A 305 -2.72 8.37 -1.29
CA PRO A 305 -4.07 8.05 -1.71
C PRO A 305 -5.08 8.44 -0.62
N THR A 306 -6.35 8.62 -0.99
CA THR A 306 -7.40 9.11 -0.10
C THR A 306 -7.63 8.18 1.09
N TYR A 307 -7.51 6.87 0.92
CA TYR A 307 -7.56 5.88 2.00
C TYR A 307 -6.33 5.86 2.94
N ALA A 308 -5.26 6.61 2.62
CA ALA A 308 -4.05 6.77 3.45
C ALA A 308 -3.52 8.22 3.42
N ARG A 309 -4.43 9.19 3.55
CA ARG A 309 -4.20 10.60 3.17
C ARG A 309 -3.04 11.33 3.84
N LYS A 310 -2.54 10.88 5.00
CA LYS A 310 -1.53 11.64 5.73
C LYS A 310 -0.14 11.42 5.17
N LYS A 311 0.49 12.51 4.73
CA LYS A 311 1.86 12.54 4.25
C LYS A 311 2.85 12.51 5.40
N ILE A 312 3.84 11.62 5.32
CA ILE A 312 5.01 11.63 6.21
C ILE A 312 6.20 12.17 5.42
N TYR A 313 6.72 13.30 5.86
CA TYR A 313 7.84 14.00 5.25
C TYR A 313 9.14 13.56 5.88
N ARG A 314 10.20 13.45 5.08
CA ARG A 314 11.55 13.18 5.58
C ARG A 314 12.45 14.37 5.33
N SER A 315 13.23 14.72 6.33
CA SER A 315 14.28 15.73 6.25
C SER A 315 15.59 15.16 6.78
N PHE A 316 16.71 15.53 6.16
CA PHE A 316 18.03 15.05 6.57
C PHE A 316 18.91 16.18 7.12
N HIS A 317 19.42 16.01 8.34
CA HIS A 317 20.37 16.92 8.95
C HIS A 317 21.78 16.61 8.46
N SER A 318 22.25 17.29 7.41
CA SER A 318 23.57 17.07 6.80
C SER A 318 24.71 17.82 7.50
N THR A 319 24.69 17.89 8.83
CA THR A 319 25.71 18.61 9.61
C THR A 319 27.07 17.88 9.57
N PRO A 320 28.20 18.62 9.59
CA PRO A 320 29.53 18.03 9.75
C PRO A 320 29.80 17.55 11.18
N VAL A 321 28.98 17.94 12.17
CA VAL A 321 29.17 17.56 13.57
C VAL A 321 28.91 16.06 13.73
N VAL A 322 29.94 15.35 14.17
CA VAL A 322 29.91 13.90 14.38
C VAL A 322 28.78 13.54 15.34
N GLY A 323 27.91 12.62 14.92
CA GLY A 323 26.84 12.12 15.76
C GLY A 323 25.64 13.04 15.83
N GLN A 324 25.52 14.08 14.99
CA GLN A 324 24.30 14.90 14.87
C GLN A 324 23.57 14.72 13.53
N ARG A 325 24.14 13.99 12.57
CA ARG A 325 23.42 13.62 11.34
C ARG A 325 22.22 12.75 11.68
N ASN A 326 21.07 13.06 11.10
CA ASN A 326 19.81 12.46 11.48
C ASN A 326 18.76 12.60 10.37
N HIS A 327 17.98 11.53 10.15
CA HIS A 327 16.72 11.63 9.41
C HIS A 327 15.58 11.88 10.40
N ARG A 328 14.83 12.96 10.20
CA ARG A 328 13.59 13.23 10.92
C ARG A 328 12.38 12.95 10.03
N TYR A 329 11.33 12.40 10.62
CA TYR A 329 10.07 12.06 9.95
C TYR A 329 8.94 12.91 10.51
N SER A 330 8.52 13.92 9.75
CA SER A 330 7.52 14.89 10.17
C SER A 330 6.12 14.51 9.69
N THR A 331 5.13 14.70 10.54
CA THR A 331 3.72 14.38 10.27
C THR A 331 2.93 15.57 9.71
N THR A 332 3.52 16.76 9.70
CA THR A 332 2.92 17.98 9.16
C THR A 332 3.92 18.72 8.26
N LEU A 333 3.39 19.46 7.28
CA LEU A 333 4.22 20.30 6.42
C LEU A 333 4.87 21.45 7.20
N ALA A 334 4.22 21.94 8.26
CA ALA A 334 4.76 23.00 9.11
C ALA A 334 6.02 22.53 9.88
N ASP A 335 5.97 21.35 10.50
CA ASP A 335 7.13 20.77 11.19
C ASP A 335 8.28 20.50 10.20
N HIS A 336 7.95 19.99 9.00
CA HIS A 336 8.93 19.78 7.93
C HIS A 336 9.60 21.08 7.50
N ASN A 337 8.82 22.11 7.18
CA ASN A 337 9.35 23.42 6.78
C ASN A 337 10.18 24.07 7.89
N ALA A 338 9.83 23.85 9.16
CA ALA A 338 10.63 24.31 10.29
C ALA A 338 12.03 23.66 10.32
N MET A 339 12.16 22.40 9.88
CA MET A 339 13.48 21.75 9.72
C MET A 339 14.25 22.34 8.54
N LEU A 340 13.58 22.61 7.42
CA LEU A 340 14.22 23.24 6.26
C LEU A 340 14.76 24.64 6.56
N LEU A 341 14.01 25.44 7.35
CA LEU A 341 14.47 26.74 7.82
C LEU A 341 15.70 26.65 8.76
N GLN A 342 15.90 25.50 9.40
CA GLN A 342 17.10 25.20 10.19
C GLN A 342 18.25 24.63 9.34
N GLY A 343 18.11 24.59 8.00
CA GLY A 343 19.15 24.13 7.08
C GLY A 343 19.15 22.62 6.83
N TRP A 344 18.09 21.88 7.20
CA TRP A 344 17.96 20.46 6.87
C TRP A 344 17.62 20.30 5.37
N LEU A 345 18.09 19.21 4.78
CA LEU A 345 17.79 18.87 3.38
C LEU A 345 16.38 18.29 3.26
N ASP A 346 15.67 18.70 2.21
CA ASP A 346 14.33 18.23 1.88
C ASP A 346 14.37 16.91 1.12
N GLU A 347 13.88 15.83 1.75
CA GLU A 347 13.77 14.50 1.12
C GLU A 347 12.32 14.12 0.78
N LYS A 348 11.40 15.11 0.80
CA LYS A 348 10.00 14.98 0.36
C LYS A 348 9.19 13.97 1.17
N VAL A 349 8.04 13.58 0.63
CA VAL A 349 7.12 12.60 1.21
C VAL A 349 7.66 11.20 0.97
N VAL A 350 7.76 10.40 2.02
CA VAL A 350 8.32 9.05 1.97
C VAL A 350 7.31 7.95 2.28
N PHE A 351 6.29 8.26 3.10
CA PHE A 351 5.25 7.32 3.53
C PHE A 351 3.87 7.97 3.55
N CYS A 352 2.84 7.12 3.53
CA CYS A 352 1.45 7.49 3.71
C CYS A 352 0.85 6.79 4.93
N ALA A 353 0.18 7.57 5.77
CA ALA A 353 -0.37 7.17 7.04
C ALA A 353 -1.85 7.56 7.15
N TYR A 354 -2.51 7.12 8.21
CA TYR A 354 -3.94 7.33 8.42
C TYR A 354 -4.21 8.71 9.02
N ASN A 355 -3.53 9.02 10.13
CA ASN A 355 -3.89 10.11 11.05
C ASN A 355 -2.70 10.86 11.63
#